data_AF-A0A1U9KKM2-F1
#
_entry.id   AF-A0A1U9KKM2-F1
#
_cell.length_a   1.000
_cell.length_b   1.000
_cell.length_c   1.000
_cell.angle_alpha   90.00
_cell.angle_beta   90.00
_cell.angle_gamma   90.00
#
_symmetry.space_group_name_H-M   'P 1'
#
loop_
_entity.id
_entity.type
_entity.pdbx_description
1 polymer ?
#
loop_
_entity_poly.entity_id
_entity_poly.type
_entity_poly.pdbx_seq_one_letter_code
_entity_poly.pdbx_strand_id
1 'polypeptide(L)'
;MTEAEAKALPVAVRFFDREWYLKQHPDVRQANIDPSRHYIETGWREGRNPNPHFDSHAYLAANPDVGPDTNPFEHFIFFGIAERRLLKPDAPSVK
;
A
#
# COMPACT_ATOMS: atom_id res chain seq x y z
N MET A 1 0.40 21.45 -0.29
CA MET A 1 -0.82 20.67 -0.59
C MET A 1 -2.00 21.59 -0.42
N THR A 2 -2.76 21.83 -1.48
CA THR A 2 -3.90 22.76 -1.46
C THR A 2 -5.17 22.06 -0.96
N GLU A 3 -6.13 22.84 -0.49
CA GLU A 3 -7.44 22.41 0.03
C GLU A 3 -8.22 21.53 -0.98
N ALA A 4 -7.89 21.61 -2.27
CA ALA A 4 -8.47 20.82 -3.34
C ALA A 4 -7.92 19.37 -3.42
N GLU A 5 -6.68 19.12 -2.95
CA GLU A 5 -6.07 17.78 -2.96
C GLU A 5 -6.56 16.90 -1.80
N ALA A 6 -7.13 17.52 -0.76
CA ALA A 6 -7.67 16.85 0.42
C ALA A 6 -9.09 16.29 0.22
N LYS A 7 -9.76 16.61 -0.90
CA LYS A 7 -11.16 16.22 -1.16
C LYS A 7 -11.23 14.82 -1.76
N ALA A 8 -11.29 13.84 -0.86
CA ALA A 8 -11.44 12.41 -1.09
C ALA A 8 -10.28 11.80 -1.87
N LEU A 9 -9.40 11.08 -1.16
CA LEU A 9 -8.47 10.12 -1.76
C LEU A 9 -9.19 9.36 -2.88
N PRO A 10 -8.72 9.42 -4.14
CA PRO A 10 -9.40 8.80 -5.26
C PRO A 10 -9.69 7.34 -4.97
N VAL A 11 -10.82 6.79 -5.42
CA VAL A 11 -11.08 5.33 -5.38
C VAL A 11 -9.87 4.53 -5.87
N ALA A 12 -9.09 5.12 -6.77
CA ALA A 12 -7.85 4.58 -7.31
C ALA A 12 -6.79 4.17 -6.26
N VAL A 13 -6.83 4.66 -5.03
CA VAL A 13 -5.84 4.29 -4.01
C VAL A 13 -6.31 3.13 -3.12
N ARG A 14 -7.60 2.75 -3.21
CA ARG A 14 -8.23 1.74 -2.35
C ARG A 14 -8.34 0.36 -3.00
N PHE A 15 -7.76 0.17 -4.19
CA PHE A 15 -7.87 -1.07 -4.94
C PHE A 15 -6.53 -1.75 -5.17
N PHE A 16 -6.57 -3.06 -5.38
CA PHE A 16 -5.43 -3.84 -5.84
C PHE A 16 -5.36 -3.79 -7.37
N ASP A 17 -4.27 -3.25 -7.93
CA ASP A 17 -4.08 -3.15 -9.37
C ASP A 17 -3.39 -4.40 -9.91
N ARG A 18 -4.18 -5.34 -10.42
CA ARG A 18 -3.71 -6.62 -10.96
C ARG A 18 -2.69 -6.45 -12.08
N GLU A 19 -2.98 -5.59 -13.05
CA GLU A 19 -2.15 -5.41 -14.25
C GLU A 19 -0.80 -4.80 -13.86
N TRP A 20 -0.84 -3.76 -13.02
CA TRP A 20 0.36 -3.14 -12.48
C TRP A 20 1.17 -4.11 -11.63
N TYR A 21 0.52 -4.86 -10.73
CA TYR A 21 1.19 -5.81 -9.85
C TYR A 21 1.96 -6.87 -10.65
N LEU A 22 1.33 -7.49 -11.65
CA LEU A 22 1.98 -8.49 -12.51
C LEU A 22 3.09 -7.89 -13.39
N LYS A 23 3.02 -6.60 -13.71
CA LYS A 23 4.09 -5.88 -14.42
C LYS A 23 5.30 -5.66 -13.51
N GLN A 24 5.08 -5.32 -12.24
CA GLN A 24 6.14 -5.10 -11.26
C GLN A 24 6.74 -6.39 -10.70
N HIS A 25 5.98 -7.49 -10.77
CA HIS A 25 6.34 -8.78 -10.20
C HIS A 25 6.29 -9.90 -11.27
N PRO A 26 7.29 -9.95 -12.17
CA PRO A 26 7.34 -10.97 -13.22
C PRO A 26 7.42 -12.40 -12.68
N ASP A 27 7.96 -12.60 -11.48
CA ASP A 27 8.00 -13.87 -10.76
C ASP A 27 6.60 -14.44 -10.51
N VAL A 28 5.68 -13.61 -10.01
CA VAL A 28 4.27 -13.98 -9.78
C VAL A 28 3.58 -14.29 -11.10
N ARG A 29 3.85 -13.49 -12.14
CA ARG A 29 3.33 -13.70 -13.49
C ARG A 29 3.82 -15.02 -14.09
N GLN A 30 5.10 -15.33 -14.00
CA GLN A 30 5.71 -16.54 -14.55
C GLN A 30 5.27 -17.79 -13.79
N ALA A 31 5.08 -17.68 -12.47
CA ALA A 31 4.55 -18.75 -11.65
C ALA A 31 3.04 -19.01 -11.87
N ASN A 32 2.36 -18.16 -12.65
CA ASN A 32 0.92 -18.23 -12.91
C ASN A 32 0.07 -18.28 -11.62
N ILE A 33 0.50 -17.54 -10.60
CA ILE A 33 -0.20 -17.40 -9.32
C ILE A 33 -1.20 -16.25 -9.45
N ASP A 34 -2.37 -16.37 -8.80
CA ASP A 34 -3.29 -15.24 -8.70
C ASP A 34 -2.63 -14.09 -7.93
N PRO A 35 -2.47 -12.90 -8.53
CA PRO A 35 -1.68 -11.82 -7.94
C PRO A 35 -2.34 -11.21 -6.71
N SER A 36 -3.69 -11.18 -6.63
CA SER A 36 -4.36 -10.70 -5.42
C SER A 36 -4.17 -11.64 -4.24
N ARG A 37 -4.27 -12.95 -4.50
CA ARG A 37 -3.98 -13.98 -3.53
C ARG A 37 -2.53 -13.93 -3.07
N HIS A 38 -1.58 -13.82 -4.01
CA HIS A 38 -0.16 -13.67 -3.68
C HIS A 38 0.06 -12.47 -2.77
N TYR A 39 -0.52 -11.31 -3.11
CA TYR A 39 -0.36 -10.11 -2.30
C TYR A 39 -0.85 -10.30 -0.86
N ILE A 40 -2.07 -10.83 -0.67
CA ILE A 40 -2.68 -11.04 0.65
C ILE A 40 -1.93 -12.10 1.46
N GLU A 41 -1.49 -13.19 0.84
CA GLU A 41 -0.86 -14.30 1.53
C GLU A 41 0.61 -14.03 1.87
N THR A 42 1.38 -13.40 0.98
CA THR A 42 2.84 -13.22 1.16
C THR A 42 3.37 -11.86 0.70
N GLY A 43 2.84 -11.31 -0.38
CA GLY A 43 3.42 -10.13 -1.04
C GLY A 43 3.52 -8.90 -0.15
N TRP A 44 2.57 -8.66 0.76
CA TRP A 44 2.67 -7.54 1.71
C TRP A 44 3.81 -7.72 2.73
N ARG A 45 4.11 -8.96 3.16
CA ARG A 45 5.25 -9.28 4.05
C ARG A 45 6.59 -9.12 3.34
N GLU A 46 6.59 -9.34 2.03
CA GLU A 46 7.73 -9.08 1.15
C GLU A 46 7.91 -7.59 0.83
N GLY A 47 7.07 -6.71 1.39
CA GLY A 47 7.17 -5.28 1.17
C GLY A 47 6.63 -4.81 -0.19
N ARG A 48 5.92 -5.68 -0.92
CA ARG A 48 5.37 -5.33 -2.23
C ARG A 48 4.23 -4.33 -2.07
N ASN A 49 4.01 -3.56 -3.12
CA ASN A 49 2.92 -2.59 -3.19
C ASN A 49 1.73 -3.20 -3.97
N PRO A 50 0.49 -2.89 -3.61
CA PRO A 50 -0.71 -3.42 -4.29
C PRO A 50 -1.10 -2.60 -5.53
N ASN A 51 -0.63 -1.36 -5.63
CA ASN A 51 -0.94 -0.40 -6.69
C ASN A 51 0.16 0.68 -6.75
N PRO A 52 0.21 1.55 -7.78
CA PRO A 52 1.24 2.59 -7.91
C PRO A 52 1.15 3.74 -6.91
N HIS A 53 0.08 3.83 -6.12
CA HIS A 53 -0.21 4.97 -5.24
C HIS A 53 0.10 4.69 -3.77
N PHE A 54 0.20 3.43 -3.38
CA PHE A 54 0.48 3.01 -2.01
C PHE A 54 1.91 2.51 -1.87
N ASP A 55 2.60 2.98 -0.84
CA ASP A 55 3.95 2.55 -0.51
C ASP A 55 3.93 1.86 0.85
N SER A 56 3.93 0.52 0.83
CA SER A 56 3.85 -0.32 2.02
C SER A 56 4.97 -0.02 3.02
N HIS A 57 6.19 0.21 2.52
CA HIS A 57 7.35 0.50 3.36
C HIS A 57 7.26 1.89 3.99
N ALA A 58 7.00 2.92 3.18
CA ALA A 58 6.85 4.28 3.70
C ALA A 58 5.68 4.37 4.68
N TYR A 59 4.58 3.68 4.39
CA TYR A 59 3.42 3.62 5.28
C TYR A 59 3.79 3.04 6.64
N LEU A 60 4.42 1.87 6.71
CA LEU A 60 4.84 1.27 7.99
C LEU A 60 5.88 2.14 8.72
N ALA A 61 6.83 2.74 8.00
CA ALA A 61 7.86 3.59 8.59
C ALA A 61 7.29 4.84 9.27
N ALA A 62 6.23 5.43 8.72
CA ALA A 62 5.56 6.59 9.29
C ALA A 62 4.51 6.25 10.37
N ASN A 63 4.13 4.97 10.47
CA ASN A 63 3.06 4.49 11.32
C ASN A 63 3.57 3.32 12.20
N PRO A 64 4.50 3.58 13.13
CA PRO A 64 5.12 2.52 13.94
C PRO A 64 4.16 1.84 14.92
N ASP A 65 2.97 2.40 15.11
CA ASP A 65 1.87 1.78 15.84
C ASP A 65 1.23 0.62 15.07
N VAL A 66 1.36 0.60 13.73
CA VAL A 66 0.97 -0.53 12.89
C VAL A 66 2.05 -1.60 13.04
N GLY A 67 1.74 -2.65 13.79
CA GLY A 67 2.68 -3.73 14.07
C GLY A 67 3.22 -4.40 12.80
N PRO A 68 4.44 -4.98 12.87
CA PRO A 68 5.15 -5.52 11.69
C PRO A 68 4.41 -6.68 11.00
N ASP A 69 3.53 -7.37 11.73
CA ASP A 69 2.72 -8.49 11.23
C ASP A 69 1.34 -8.06 10.70
N THR A 70 1.13 -6.76 10.46
CA THR A 70 -0.11 -6.23 9.91
C THR A 70 0.06 -5.89 8.44
N ASN A 71 -0.89 -6.33 7.59
CA ASN A 71 -0.93 -5.92 6.19
C ASN A 71 -1.16 -4.39 6.11
N PRO A 72 -0.18 -3.60 5.63
CA PRO A 72 -0.26 -2.15 5.67
C PRO A 72 -1.39 -1.60 4.79
N PHE A 73 -1.69 -2.26 3.67
CA PHE A 73 -2.73 -1.80 2.76
C PHE A 73 -4.13 -2.06 3.31
N GLU A 74 -4.36 -3.23 3.92
CA GLU A 74 -5.62 -3.50 4.62
C GLU A 74 -5.81 -2.54 5.78
N HIS A 75 -4.78 -2.35 6.61
CA HIS A 75 -4.83 -1.38 7.70
C HIS A 75 -5.17 0.03 7.19
N PHE A 76 -4.53 0.45 6.10
CA PHE A 76 -4.81 1.73 5.48
C PHE A 76 -6.28 1.87 5.04
N ILE A 77 -6.83 0.85 4.36
CA ILE A 77 -8.21 0.85 3.87
C ILE A 77 -9.21 0.88 5.03
N PHE A 78 -9.01 0.06 6.07
CA PHE A 78 -9.98 -0.10 7.15
C PHE A 78 -9.88 0.99 8.22
N PHE A 79 -8.68 1.51 8.49
CA PHE A 79 -8.42 2.46 9.59
C PHE A 79 -7.74 3.74 9.11
N GLY A 80 -6.67 3.61 8.33
CA GLY A 80 -5.81 4.73 7.95
C GLY A 80 -6.53 5.89 7.23
N ILE A 81 -7.56 5.59 6.43
CA ILE A 81 -8.40 6.62 5.80
C ILE A 81 -9.17 7.45 6.84
N ALA A 82 -9.79 6.78 7.83
CA ALA A 82 -10.54 7.44 8.89
C ALA A 82 -9.60 8.24 9.81
N GLU A 83 -8.39 7.74 10.02
CA GLU A 83 -7.33 8.38 10.81
C GLU A 83 -6.55 9.46 10.04
N ARG A 84 -6.86 9.70 8.76
CA ARG A 84 -6.20 10.69 7.89
C ARG A 84 -4.69 10.43 7.67
N ARG A 85 -4.28 9.16 7.65
CA ARG A 85 -2.90 8.77 7.34
C ARG A 85 -2.57 8.97 5.85
N LEU A 86 -1.31 9.26 5.55
CA LEU A 86 -0.83 9.42 4.18
C LEU A 86 -0.52 8.06 3.54
N LEU A 87 -0.82 7.93 2.24
CA LEU A 87 -0.54 6.73 1.42
C LEU A 87 0.96 6.51 1.20
N LYS A 88 1.66 7.63 1.06
CA LYS A 88 3.08 7.74 0.80
C LYS A 88 3.60 8.94 1.59
N PRO A 89 3.78 8.78 2.91
CA PRO A 89 4.38 9.82 3.72
C PRO A 89 5.81 10.05 3.23
N ASP A 90 6.24 11.31 3.20
CA ASP A 90 7.66 11.60 3.08
C ASP A 90 8.37 10.89 4.24
N ALA A 91 9.52 10.26 3.96
CA ALA A 91 10.32 9.64 5.02
C ALA A 91 10.50 10.66 6.16
N PRO A 92 10.38 10.24 7.43
CA PRO A 92 10.50 11.16 8.55
C PRO A 92 11.79 11.95 8.35
N SER A 93 11.67 13.27 8.24
CA SER A 93 12.83 14.14 8.25
C SER A 93 13.53 13.89 9.58
N VAL A 94 14.61 13.12 9.55
CA VAL A 94 15.50 12.96 10.70
C VAL A 94 16.00 14.37 11.00
N LYS A 95 15.49 14.96 12.08
CA LYS A 95 16.12 16.10 12.73
C LYS A 95 17.26 15.60 13.61
#